data_AF-A0A061NZ14-F1
#
_entry.id   AF-A0A061NZ14-F1
#
_cell.length_a   1.000
_cell.length_b   1.000
_cell.length_c   1.000
_cell.angle_alpha   90.00
_cell.angle_beta   90.00
_cell.angle_gamma   90.00
#
_symmetry.space_group_name_H-M   'P 1'
#
loop_
_entity.id
_entity.type
_entity.pdbx_description
1 polymer ?
#
loop_
_entity_poly.entity_id
_entity_poly.type
_entity_poly.pdbx_seq_one_letter_code
_entity_poly.pdbx_strand_id
1 'polypeptide(L)'
;MKRWLNDEEGGVYPLAAGIIVFVLAFGGLLIDGGMTIYHHTKLSSAVDAATVATLDAYDRELWEESGEISLNDNEVRAIATRYLTQNMEEASIRNLTIDAQEIASP
;
A
#
# COMPACT_ATOMS: atom_id res chain seq x y z
N MET A 1 42.51 31.90 12.39
CA MET A 1 41.46 30.87 12.15
C MET A 1 42.08 29.52 11.72
N LYS A 2 43.23 29.11 12.29
CA LYS A 2 43.98 27.89 11.89
C LYS A 2 44.52 27.09 13.09
N ARG A 3 44.14 27.46 14.32
CA ARG A 3 44.68 26.86 15.56
C ARG A 3 43.85 25.68 16.08
N TRP A 4 42.69 25.41 15.47
CA TRP A 4 41.77 24.34 15.86
C TRP A 4 42.00 23.02 15.11
N LEU A 5 42.90 23.00 14.13
CA LEU A 5 43.20 21.83 13.30
C LEU A 5 44.46 21.05 13.76
N ASN A 6 45.20 21.58 14.74
CA ASN A 6 46.48 21.01 15.20
C ASN A 6 46.40 20.41 16.62
N ASP A 7 45.20 20.22 17.15
CA ASP A 7 44.97 19.55 18.44
C ASP A 7 44.31 18.21 18.13
N GLU A 8 45.14 17.18 17.91
CA GLU A 8 44.71 15.86 17.41
C GLU A 8 43.72 15.16 18.37
N GLU A 9 43.73 15.53 19.65
CA GLU A 9 42.75 15.06 20.65
C GLU A 9 41.42 15.85 20.64
N GLY A 10 41.43 17.11 20.22
CA GLY A 10 40.25 18.00 20.20
C GLY A 10 39.32 17.80 18.99
N GLY A 11 39.84 17.22 17.91
CA GLY A 11 39.09 16.98 16.66
C GLY A 11 38.17 15.76 16.70
N VAL A 12 38.40 14.80 17.60
CA VAL A 12 37.65 13.55 17.68
C VAL A 12 36.21 13.78 18.16
N TYR A 13 36.01 14.65 19.15
CA TYR A 13 34.69 14.97 19.70
C TYR A 13 33.72 15.60 18.69
N PRO A 14 34.08 16.65 17.92
CA PRO A 14 33.18 17.21 16.91
C PRO A 14 32.95 16.25 15.74
N LEU A 15 33.94 15.43 15.36
CA LEU A 15 33.78 14.41 14.35
C LEU A 15 32.81 13.31 14.80
N ALA A 16 32.97 12.80 16.03
CA ALA A 16 32.05 11.84 16.63
C ALA A 16 30.62 12.39 16.75
N ALA A 17 30.48 13.64 17.20
CA ALA A 17 29.18 14.31 17.26
C ALA A 17 28.53 14.41 15.87
N GLY A 18 29.31 14.78 14.85
CA GLY A 18 28.84 14.82 13.46
C GLY A 18 28.38 13.45 12.95
N ILE A 19 29.12 12.39 13.24
CA ILE A 19 28.76 11.02 12.86
C ILE A 19 27.48 10.58 13.57
N ILE A 20 27.33 10.85 14.88
CA ILE A 20 26.10 10.52 15.62
C ILE A 20 24.90 11.21 15.00
N VAL A 21 25.00 12.50 14.69
CA VAL A 21 23.92 13.25 14.04
C VAL A 21 23.58 12.65 12.68
N PHE A 22 24.59 12.31 11.87
CA PHE A 22 24.38 11.68 10.57
C PHE A 22 23.67 10.33 10.71
N VAL A 23 24.12 9.47 11.62
CA VAL A 23 23.51 8.15 11.85
C VAL A 23 22.06 8.27 12.30
N LEU A 24 21.76 9.21 13.20
CA LEU A 24 20.38 9.44 13.66
C LEU A 24 19.49 9.96 12.53
N ALA A 25 19.98 10.92 11.73
CA ALA A 25 19.24 11.46 10.60
C ALA A 25 18.99 10.39 9.53
N PHE A 26 20.02 9.62 9.19
CA PHE A 26 19.92 8.53 8.22
C PHE A 26 19.00 7.41 8.71
N GLY A 27 19.13 7.02 9.98
CA GLY A 27 18.24 6.04 10.61
C GLY A 27 16.78 6.48 10.59
N GLY A 28 16.50 7.75 10.90
CA GLY A 28 15.15 8.31 10.80
C GLY A 28 14.59 8.23 9.37
N LEU A 29 15.40 8.56 8.36
CA LEU A 29 15.00 8.49 6.96
C LEU A 29 14.74 7.04 6.49
N LEU A 30 15.55 6.08 6.95
CA LEU A 30 15.31 4.66 6.68
C LEU A 30 14.00 4.15 7.30
N ILE A 31 13.70 4.56 8.53
CA ILE A 31 12.46 4.19 9.21
C ILE A 31 11.27 4.77 8.45
N ASP A 32 11.30 6.07 8.13
CA ASP A 32 10.23 6.75 7.43
C ASP A 32 9.97 6.17 6.01
N GLY A 33 11.04 5.97 5.24
CA GLY A 33 10.96 5.32 3.93
C GLY A 33 10.46 3.89 4.02
N GLY A 34 10.95 3.12 5.00
CA GLY A 34 10.51 1.74 5.25
C GLY A 34 9.03 1.65 5.62
N MET A 35 8.55 2.54 6.49
CA MET A 35 7.13 2.61 6.87
C MET A 35 6.25 2.97 5.67
N THR A 36 6.68 3.94 4.85
CA THR A 36 5.96 4.32 3.63
C THR A 36 5.80 3.15 2.67
N ILE A 37 6.90 2.42 2.39
CA ILE A 37 6.88 1.24 1.53
C ILE A 37 6.00 0.15 2.14
N TYR A 38 6.13 -0.10 3.44
CA TYR A 38 5.32 -1.09 4.15
C TYR A 38 3.81 -0.82 4.02
N HIS A 39 3.37 0.42 4.29
CA HIS A 39 1.97 0.78 4.17
C HIS A 39 1.47 0.70 2.72
N HIS A 40 2.29 1.13 1.75
CA HIS A 40 1.96 1.02 0.34
C HIS A 40 1.77 -0.44 -0.10
N THR A 41 2.73 -1.32 0.23
CA THR A 41 2.66 -2.73 -0.13
C THR A 41 1.50 -3.43 0.56
N LYS A 42 1.26 -3.13 1.84
CA LYS A 42 0.12 -3.68 2.58
C LYS A 42 -1.22 -3.25 1.96
N LEU A 43 -1.36 -1.98 1.60
CA LEU A 43 -2.57 -1.47 0.93
C LEU A 43 -2.76 -2.13 -0.44
N SER A 44 -1.70 -2.24 -1.25
CA SER A 44 -1.76 -2.90 -2.56
C SER A 44 -2.25 -4.34 -2.43
N SER A 45 -1.66 -5.11 -1.51
CA SER A 45 -2.08 -6.49 -1.28
C SER A 45 -3.52 -6.60 -0.78
N ALA A 46 -3.98 -5.66 0.04
CA ALA A 46 -5.37 -5.62 0.51
C ALA A 46 -6.35 -5.31 -0.63
N VAL A 47 -5.97 -4.41 -1.55
CA VAL A 47 -6.74 -4.09 -2.76
C VAL A 47 -6.81 -5.28 -3.71
N ASP A 48 -5.69 -5.99 -3.92
CA ASP A 48 -5.67 -7.20 -4.76
C ASP A 48 -6.58 -8.29 -4.19
N ALA A 49 -6.50 -8.54 -2.88
CA ALA A 49 -7.36 -9.50 -2.20
C ALA A 49 -8.84 -9.11 -2.31
N ALA A 50 -9.17 -7.83 -2.12
CA ALA A 50 -10.53 -7.31 -2.28
C ALA A 50 -11.03 -7.48 -3.72
N THR A 51 -10.20 -7.16 -4.72
CA THR A 51 -10.55 -7.26 -6.15
C THR A 51 -10.84 -8.71 -6.54
N VAL A 52 -9.98 -9.64 -6.14
CA VAL A 52 -10.20 -11.07 -6.42
C VAL A 52 -11.46 -11.57 -5.72
N ALA A 53 -11.67 -11.19 -4.45
CA ALA A 53 -12.86 -11.61 -3.72
C ALA A 53 -14.16 -11.09 -4.33
N THR A 54 -14.15 -9.90 -4.96
CA THR A 54 -15.36 -9.36 -5.60
C THR A 54 -15.85 -10.17 -6.80
N LEU A 55 -15.01 -11.05 -7.36
CA LEU A 55 -15.45 -11.96 -8.43
C LEU A 55 -16.52 -12.93 -7.92
N ASP A 56 -16.60 -13.21 -6.62
CA ASP A 56 -17.65 -14.06 -6.04
C ASP A 56 -19.04 -13.39 -6.05
N ALA A 57 -19.12 -12.09 -6.32
CA ALA A 57 -20.39 -11.34 -6.44
C ALA A 57 -21.05 -11.47 -7.83
N TYR A 58 -20.62 -12.45 -8.64
CA TYR A 58 -21.21 -12.70 -9.94
C TYR A 58 -22.60 -13.31 -9.80
N ASP A 59 -23.48 -12.92 -10.72
CA ASP A 59 -24.81 -13.50 -10.83
C ASP A 59 -24.68 -14.93 -11.37
N ARG A 60 -24.79 -15.89 -10.47
CA ARG A 60 -24.67 -17.31 -10.79
C ARG A 60 -25.83 -17.79 -11.65
N GLU A 61 -27.04 -17.32 -11.40
CA GLU A 61 -28.22 -17.74 -12.15
C GLU A 61 -28.09 -17.28 -13.61
N LEU A 62 -27.73 -16.02 -13.81
CA LEU A 62 -27.49 -15.47 -15.15
C LEU A 62 -26.36 -16.23 -15.88
N TRP A 63 -25.28 -16.56 -15.17
CA TRP A 63 -24.17 -17.32 -15.74
C TRP A 63 -24.57 -18.74 -16.13
N GLU A 64 -25.37 -19.43 -15.31
CA GLU A 64 -25.85 -20.79 -15.59
C GLU A 64 -26.86 -20.83 -16.73
N GLU A 65 -27.72 -19.81 -16.86
CA GLU A 65 -28.76 -19.76 -17.89
C GLU A 65 -28.25 -19.28 -19.26
N SER A 66 -27.35 -18.31 -19.28
CA SER A 66 -26.96 -17.58 -20.50
C SER A 66 -25.46 -17.57 -20.78
N GLY A 67 -24.63 -17.98 -19.80
CA GLY A 67 -23.18 -17.83 -19.86
C GLY A 67 -22.69 -16.39 -19.64
N GLU A 68 -23.60 -15.44 -19.41
CA GLU A 68 -23.27 -14.03 -19.18
C GLU A 68 -22.79 -13.81 -17.73
N ILE A 69 -21.70 -13.06 -17.60
CA ILE A 69 -21.16 -12.67 -16.29
C ILE A 69 -21.60 -11.24 -16.01
N SER A 70 -22.51 -11.10 -15.05
CA SER A 70 -22.90 -9.81 -14.49
C SER A 70 -22.55 -9.77 -13.02
N LEU A 71 -22.04 -8.63 -12.54
CA LEU A 71 -21.69 -8.44 -11.14
C LEU A 71 -22.75 -7.59 -10.45
N ASN A 72 -23.14 -7.96 -9.24
CA ASN A 72 -24.04 -7.13 -8.44
C ASN A 72 -23.26 -5.99 -7.75
N ASP A 73 -23.47 -4.75 -8.16
CA ASP A 73 -22.78 -3.57 -7.63
C ASP A 73 -22.78 -3.45 -6.09
N ASN A 74 -23.91 -3.76 -5.44
CA ASN A 74 -24.03 -3.65 -3.99
C ASN A 74 -23.24 -4.75 -3.28
N GLU A 75 -23.29 -5.97 -3.81
CA GLU A 75 -22.55 -7.11 -3.27
C GLU A 75 -21.05 -6.96 -3.50
N VAL A 76 -20.63 -6.54 -4.69
CA VAL A 76 -19.24 -6.16 -5.00
C VAL A 76 -18.73 -5.15 -3.98
N ARG A 77 -19.47 -4.06 -3.75
CA ARG A 77 -19.04 -3.03 -2.78
C ARG A 77 -18.94 -3.57 -1.35
N ALA A 78 -19.88 -4.41 -0.93
CA ALA A 78 -19.86 -5.02 0.39
C ALA A 78 -18.65 -5.97 0.56
N ILE A 79 -18.40 -6.83 -0.41
CA ILE A 79 -17.27 -7.77 -0.41
C ILE A 79 -15.94 -7.01 -0.48
N ALA A 80 -15.81 -6.04 -1.38
CA ALA A 80 -14.62 -5.20 -1.50
C ALA A 80 -14.29 -4.53 -0.17
N THR A 81 -15.30 -3.92 0.47
CA THR A 81 -15.12 -3.23 1.76
C THR A 81 -14.71 -4.20 2.86
N ARG A 82 -15.35 -5.38 2.92
CA ARG A 82 -15.03 -6.42 3.91
C ARG A 82 -13.58 -6.89 3.78
N TYR A 83 -13.16 -7.27 2.57
CA TYR A 83 -11.81 -7.79 2.36
C TYR A 83 -10.74 -6.70 2.49
N LEU A 84 -11.03 -5.46 2.06
CA LEU A 84 -10.12 -4.34 2.24
C LEU A 84 -9.86 -4.09 3.74
N THR A 85 -10.92 -3.98 4.54
CA THR A 85 -10.81 -3.66 5.97
C THR A 85 -10.25 -4.84 6.81
N GLN A 86 -10.50 -6.08 6.40
CA GLN A 86 -9.86 -7.25 7.02
C GLN A 86 -8.34 -7.28 6.84
N ASN A 87 -7.84 -6.83 5.69
CA ASN A 87 -6.42 -6.81 5.39
C ASN A 87 -5.74 -5.49 5.82
N MET A 88 -6.51 -4.39 5.86
CA MET A 88 -6.07 -3.08 6.30
C MET A 88 -7.24 -2.28 6.88
N GLU A 89 -7.38 -2.30 8.19
CA GLU A 89 -8.51 -1.68 8.93
C GLU A 89 -8.71 -0.19 8.62
N GLU A 90 -7.61 0.55 8.43
CA GLU A 90 -7.62 1.99 8.16
C GLU A 90 -7.93 2.34 6.69
N ALA A 91 -8.00 1.36 5.80
CA ALA A 91 -8.24 1.59 4.39
C ALA A 91 -9.72 1.85 4.09
N SER A 92 -9.99 2.73 3.13
CA SER A 92 -11.34 3.07 2.68
C SER A 92 -11.40 3.14 1.16
N ILE A 93 -12.54 2.73 0.60
CA ILE A 93 -12.80 2.78 -0.84
C ILE A 93 -13.28 4.18 -1.19
N ARG A 94 -12.47 4.92 -1.96
CA ARG A 94 -12.87 6.23 -2.51
C ARG A 94 -13.65 6.10 -3.81
N ASN A 95 -13.21 5.21 -4.69
CA ASN A 95 -13.85 4.93 -5.96
C ASN A 95 -13.84 3.41 -6.19
N LEU A 96 -14.91 2.92 -6.80
CA LEU A 96 -15.05 1.52 -7.21
C LEU A 96 -15.67 1.56 -8.61
N THR A 97 -14.95 0.99 -9.58
CA THR A 97 -15.37 0.92 -10.97
C THR A 97 -15.52 -0.55 -11.33
N ILE A 98 -16.64 -0.89 -11.94
CA ILE A 98 -16.94 -2.22 -12.45
C ILE A 98 -17.04 -2.07 -13.96
N ASP A 99 -16.02 -2.53 -14.67
CA ASP A 99 -16.00 -2.50 -16.13
C ASP A 99 -16.59 -3.81 -16.64
N ALA A 100 -17.86 -3.79 -17.05
CA ALA A 100 -18.42 -4.87 -17.84
C ALA A 100 -17.84 -4.74 -19.26
N GLN A 101 -16.91 -5.62 -19.63
CA GLN A 101 -16.61 -5.81 -21.05
C GLN A 101 -17.81 -6.53 -21.66
N GLU A 102 -18.60 -5.80 -22.45
CA GLU A 102 -19.55 -6.37 -23.39
C GLU A 102 -18.73 -7.26 -24.34
N ILE A 103 -18.70 -8.57 -24.07
CA ILE A 103 -18.06 -9.53 -24.97
C ILE A 103 -18.94 -9.57 -26.20
N ALA A 104 -18.56 -8.82 -27.24
CA ALA A 104 -19.27 -8.80 -28.50
C ALA A 104 -19.43 -10.24 -29.01
N SER A 105 -20.66 -10.73 -29.00
CA SER A 105 -21.01 -12.02 -29.59
C SER A 105 -20.67 -12.00 -31.08
N PRO A 106 -20.00 -13.05 -31.62
CA PRO A 106 -19.75 -13.18 -33.06
C PRO A 106 -21.02 -13.40 -33.88
#